data_AF-A0A8X7CCC0-F1
#
_entry.id   AF-A0A8X7CCC0-F1
#
_cell.length_a   1.000
_cell.length_b   1.000
_cell.length_c   1.000
_cell.angle_alpha   90.00
_cell.angle_beta   90.00
_cell.angle_gamma   90.00
#
_symmetry.space_group_name_H-M   'P 1'
#
loop_
_entity.id
_entity.type
_entity.pdbx_description
1 polymer ?
#
loop_
_entity_poly.entity_id
_entity_poly.type
_entity_poly.pdbx_seq_one_letter_code
_entity_poly.pdbx_strand_id
1 'polypeptide(L)'
;MTAYYPLFDEDIKQGPPGVPGIGFKLTNDDNYDMEGKVLTNVSHPIQLNDSVTKYYAHVIQRHLKSHIVALSEASLIQNLDGKFDARNIPKKNLGKPNDDKNAVTKSYVDHKTKISDKRVDNVLKRDDDGL
;
A
#
# COMPACT_ATOMS: atom_id res chain seq x y z
N MET A 1 29.41 14.80 -6.89
CA MET A 1 29.28 15.91 -5.91
C MET A 1 28.09 15.60 -5.02
N THR A 2 28.35 15.09 -3.82
CA THR A 2 27.34 14.78 -2.79
C THR A 2 27.19 16.00 -1.90
N ALA A 3 25.97 16.53 -1.77
CA ALA A 3 25.70 17.68 -0.91
C ALA A 3 25.79 17.26 0.56
N TYR A 4 26.77 17.82 1.27
CA TYR A 4 26.91 17.73 2.71
C TYR A 4 25.91 18.70 3.34
N TYR A 5 24.86 18.17 3.97
CA TYR A 5 23.98 18.94 4.84
C TYR A 5 24.57 18.87 6.25
N PRO A 6 25.06 19.99 6.83
CA PRO A 6 25.47 19.97 8.22
C PRO A 6 24.25 19.66 9.10
N LEU A 7 24.35 18.58 9.88
CA LEU A 7 23.50 18.37 11.04
C LEU A 7 23.77 19.57 11.96
N PHE A 8 22.76 20.42 12.14
CA PHE A 8 22.82 21.48 13.13
C PHE A 8 22.77 20.83 14.51
N ASP A 9 23.94 20.65 15.12
CA ASP A 9 24.10 20.42 16.56
C ASP A 9 23.83 21.74 17.32
N GLU A 10 22.69 22.38 17.04
CA GLU A 10 22.18 23.38 17.97
C GLU A 10 21.61 22.60 19.14
N ASP A 11 22.38 22.54 20.23
CA ASP A 11 21.88 22.23 21.56
C ASP A 11 20.58 23.01 21.75
N ILE A 12 19.44 22.35 21.63
CA ILE A 12 18.14 22.92 21.94
C ILE A 12 18.17 23.13 23.45
N LYS A 13 18.69 24.28 23.88
CA LYS A 13 18.65 24.69 25.28
C LYS A 13 17.19 24.85 25.62
N GLN A 14 16.64 23.85 26.31
CA GLN A 14 15.31 23.90 26.84
C GLN A 14 15.20 25.19 27.65
N GLY A 15 14.33 26.10 27.19
CA GLY A 15 14.06 27.33 27.91
C GLY A 15 13.59 27.04 29.34
N PRO A 16 13.71 28.00 30.27
CA PRO A 16 13.19 27.81 31.62
C PRO A 16 11.73 27.37 31.57
N PRO A 17 11.29 26.43 32.43
CA PRO A 17 9.88 26.04 32.52
C PRO A 17 8.99 27.28 32.62
N GLY A 18 7.95 27.33 31.79
CA GLY A 18 6.94 28.38 31.89
C GLY A 18 6.30 28.36 33.28
N VAL A 19 5.80 29.51 33.73
CA VAL A 19 5.02 29.63 34.97
C VAL A 19 3.88 28.61 34.99
N PRO A 20 3.64 27.89 36.10
CA PRO A 20 2.58 26.88 36.19
C PRO A 20 1.21 27.45 35.75
N GLY A 21 0.59 26.81 34.77
CA GLY A 21 -0.83 27.04 34.43
C GLY A 21 -1.18 28.34 33.71
N ILE A 22 -0.25 29.22 33.36
CA ILE A 22 -0.57 30.42 32.54
C ILE A 22 -0.58 30.02 31.07
N GLY A 23 -1.63 29.34 30.62
CA GLY A 23 -1.79 29.03 29.19
C GLY A 23 -2.85 28.01 28.79
N PHE A 24 -3.45 27.30 29.76
CA PHE A 24 -4.42 26.24 29.51
C PHE A 24 -5.53 26.34 30.56
N LYS A 25 -6.78 26.08 30.17
CA LYS A 25 -7.93 26.04 31.09
C LYS A 25 -8.33 24.60 31.33
N LEU A 26 -8.65 24.24 32.57
CA LEU A 26 -9.28 22.96 32.85
C LEU A 26 -10.77 23.06 32.46
N THR A 27 -11.26 22.09 31.69
CA THR A 27 -12.67 21.96 31.36
C THR A 27 -13.40 21.20 32.47
N ASN A 28 -14.74 21.22 32.45
CA ASN A 28 -15.56 20.57 33.49
C ASN A 28 -15.45 19.02 33.49
N ASP A 29 -14.86 18.45 32.44
CA ASP A 29 -14.56 17.03 32.26
C ASP A 29 -13.07 16.71 32.47
N ASP A 30 -12.36 17.55 33.23
CA ASP A 30 -10.96 17.38 33.62
C ASP A 30 -9.95 17.31 32.45
N ASN A 31 -10.31 17.86 31.29
CA ASN A 31 -9.42 18.02 30.14
C ASN A 31 -8.77 19.41 30.10
N TYR A 32 -7.71 19.57 29.31
CA TYR A 32 -7.06 20.86 29.08
C TYR A 32 -7.55 21.49 27.76
N ASP A 33 -8.14 22.69 27.85
CA ASP A 33 -8.39 23.55 26.70
C ASP A 33 -7.13 24.36 26.37
N MET A 34 -6.62 24.14 25.15
CA MET A 34 -5.45 24.83 24.61
C MET A 34 -5.78 26.23 24.06
N GLU A 35 -7.05 26.67 24.06
CA GLU A 35 -7.51 27.97 23.56
C GLU A 35 -7.00 28.28 22.14
N GLY A 36 -7.01 27.28 21.26
CA GLY A 36 -6.51 27.39 19.89
C GLY A 36 -5.00 27.53 19.74
N LYS A 37 -4.22 27.35 20.83
CA LYS A 37 -2.75 27.35 20.78
C LYS A 37 -2.22 26.06 20.15
N VAL A 38 -1.04 26.15 19.56
CA VAL A 38 -0.34 25.01 18.98
C VAL A 38 0.44 24.26 20.06
N LEU A 39 0.24 22.95 20.12
CA LEU A 39 1.05 22.06 20.96
C LEU A 39 2.26 21.56 20.14
N THR A 40 3.47 21.85 20.61
CA THR A 40 4.73 21.42 19.98
C THR A 40 5.53 20.53 20.93
N ASN A 41 6.57 19.85 20.41
CA ASN A 41 7.47 18.98 21.19
C ASN A 41 6.78 17.82 21.93
N VAL A 42 5.69 17.29 21.37
CA VAL A 42 5.05 16.07 21.88
C VAL A 42 5.81 14.85 21.36
N SER A 43 6.04 13.87 22.23
CA SER A 43 6.65 12.59 21.90
C SER A 43 5.77 11.73 20.98
N HIS A 44 6.34 10.64 20.48
CA HIS A 44 5.57 9.64 19.73
C HIS A 44 4.50 8.99 20.63
N PRO A 45 3.29 8.74 20.10
CA PRO A 45 2.23 8.06 20.85
C PRO A 45 2.62 6.60 21.11
N ILE A 46 2.31 6.11 22.31
CA ILE A 46 2.53 4.73 22.77
C ILE A 46 1.18 4.07 23.10
N GLN A 47 0.28 4.82 23.73
CA GLN A 47 -1.07 4.39 24.10
C GLN A 47 -2.12 4.87 23.09
N LEU A 48 -3.28 4.24 23.12
CA LEU A 48 -4.38 4.55 22.20
C LEU A 48 -4.89 5.99 22.32
N ASN A 49 -4.84 6.54 23.53
CA ASN A 49 -5.39 7.86 23.84
C ASN A 49 -4.32 8.97 23.79
N ASP A 50 -3.11 8.67 23.35
CA ASP A 50 -2.04 9.65 23.25
C ASP A 50 -2.31 10.66 22.12
N SER A 51 -1.91 11.91 22.35
CA SER A 51 -1.92 12.92 21.30
C SER A 51 -0.92 12.57 20.19
N VAL A 52 -1.32 12.78 18.94
CA VAL A 52 -0.48 12.46 17.78
C VAL A 52 0.08 13.71 17.13
N THR A 53 1.35 13.66 16.73
CA THR A 53 1.93 14.72 15.91
C THR A 53 1.43 14.65 14.47
N LYS A 54 1.38 15.80 13.78
CA LYS A 54 1.04 15.85 12.35
C LYS A 54 1.96 14.96 11.50
N TYR A 55 3.24 14.89 11.86
CA TYR A 55 4.21 14.02 11.21
C TYR A 55 3.82 12.55 11.35
N TYR A 56 3.52 12.09 12.58
CA TYR A 56 3.14 10.72 12.84
C TYR A 56 1.87 10.32 12.06
N ALA A 57 0.85 11.17 12.06
CA ALA A 57 -0.38 10.95 11.29
C ALA A 57 -0.11 10.83 9.78
N HIS A 58 0.75 11.69 9.21
CA HIS A 58 1.15 11.61 7.80
C HIS A 58 1.92 10.32 7.48
N VAL A 59 2.82 9.87 8.35
CA VAL A 59 3.57 8.62 8.16
C VAL A 59 2.62 7.44 8.09
N ILE A 60 1.69 7.31 9.05
CA ILE A 60 0.67 6.25 9.03
C ILE A 60 -0.16 6.33 7.75
N GLN A 61 -0.66 7.52 7.39
CA GLN A 61 -1.48 7.68 6.19
C GLN A 61 -0.72 7.27 4.93
N ARG A 62 0.56 7.62 4.81
CA ARG A 62 1.41 7.24 3.68
C ARG A 62 1.62 5.73 3.63
N HIS A 63 1.92 5.09 4.76
CA HIS A 63 2.08 3.64 4.83
C HIS A 63 0.79 2.89 4.49
N LEU A 64 -0.37 3.36 4.96
CA LEU A 64 -1.65 2.76 4.61
C LEU A 64 -1.94 2.92 3.11
N LYS A 65 -1.74 4.13 2.56
CA LYS A 65 -1.89 4.37 1.11
C LYS A 65 -0.97 3.47 0.29
N SER A 66 0.29 3.32 0.67
CA SER A 66 1.22 2.45 -0.07
C SER A 66 0.82 0.98 -0.01
N HIS A 67 0.33 0.49 1.13
CA HIS A 67 -0.18 -0.88 1.24
C HIS A 67 -1.43 -1.09 0.39
N ILE A 68 -2.37 -0.13 0.39
CA ILE A 68 -3.58 -0.21 -0.44
C ILE A 68 -3.22 -0.21 -1.93
N VAL A 69 -2.27 0.62 -2.35
CA VAL A 69 -1.78 0.64 -3.74
C VAL A 69 -1.10 -0.67 -4.12
N ALA A 70 -0.20 -1.19 -3.27
CA ALA A 70 0.46 -2.46 -3.55
C ALA A 70 -0.54 -3.63 -3.64
N LEU A 71 -1.53 -3.67 -2.74
CA LEU A 71 -2.59 -4.68 -2.76
C LEU A 71 -3.48 -4.52 -4.00
N SER A 72 -3.82 -3.29 -4.39
CA SER A 72 -4.63 -3.05 -5.58
C SER A 72 -3.88 -3.42 -6.85
N GLU A 73 -2.57 -3.15 -6.94
CA GLU A 73 -1.69 -3.58 -8.03
C GLU A 73 -1.56 -5.11 -8.12
N ALA A 74 -1.52 -5.82 -6.99
CA ALA A 74 -1.49 -7.28 -6.98
C ALA A 74 -2.86 -7.94 -7.28
N SER A 75 -3.95 -7.21 -7.12
CA SER A 75 -5.32 -7.73 -7.21
C SER A 75 -5.93 -7.66 -8.62
N LEU A 76 -6.98 -8.47 -8.82
CA LEU A 76 -7.91 -8.27 -9.93
C LEU A 76 -8.73 -7.00 -9.65
N ILE A 77 -9.02 -6.23 -10.69
CA ILE A 77 -9.93 -5.08 -10.59
C ILE A 77 -11.29 -5.49 -11.13
N GLN A 78 -12.37 -5.12 -10.45
CA GLN A 78 -13.71 -5.30 -10.97
C GLN A 78 -14.07 -4.14 -11.91
N ASN A 79 -14.42 -4.45 -13.15
CA ASN A 79 -14.92 -3.50 -14.14
C ASN A 79 -16.39 -3.14 -13.86
N LEU A 80 -16.88 -2.09 -14.53
CA LEU A 80 -18.27 -1.63 -14.43
C LEU A 80 -19.31 -2.70 -14.79
N ASP A 81 -18.94 -3.70 -15.60
CA ASP A 81 -19.78 -4.84 -15.96
C ASP A 81 -19.74 -5.99 -14.93
N GLY A 82 -19.06 -5.77 -13.80
CA GLY A 82 -18.93 -6.74 -12.71
C GLY A 82 -17.86 -7.81 -12.94
N LYS A 83 -17.16 -7.80 -14.09
CA LYS A 83 -16.10 -8.79 -14.38
C LYS A 83 -14.75 -8.36 -13.82
N PHE A 84 -13.91 -9.34 -13.51
CA PHE A 84 -12.57 -9.10 -12.98
C PHE A 84 -11.52 -9.06 -14.09
N ASP A 85 -10.74 -7.99 -14.14
CA ASP A 85 -9.60 -7.80 -15.04
C ASP A 85 -8.28 -8.07 -14.31
N ALA A 86 -7.44 -8.91 -14.92
CA ALA A 86 -6.10 -9.24 -14.45
C ALA A 86 -5.04 -8.21 -14.85
N ARG A 87 -5.34 -7.20 -15.67
CA ARG A 87 -4.44 -6.12 -16.12
C ARG A 87 -3.10 -6.62 -16.67
N ASN A 88 -3.14 -7.63 -17.53
CA ASN A 88 -1.96 -8.29 -18.08
C ASN A 88 -1.00 -8.90 -17.02
N ILE A 89 -1.43 -9.04 -15.77
CA ILE A 89 -0.63 -9.69 -14.72
C ILE A 89 -0.73 -11.21 -14.91
N PRO A 90 0.40 -11.90 -15.16
CA PRO A 90 0.38 -13.35 -15.32
C PRO A 90 -0.18 -14.04 -14.07
N LYS A 91 -1.22 -14.86 -14.25
CA LYS A 91 -1.80 -15.66 -13.16
C LYS A 91 -1.15 -17.04 -13.17
N LYS A 92 -0.32 -17.29 -12.15
CA LYS A 92 0.39 -18.55 -11.95
C LYS A 92 -0.34 -19.40 -10.91
N ASN A 93 -0.03 -20.70 -10.87
CA ASN A 93 -0.56 -21.64 -9.87
C ASN A 93 -2.10 -21.77 -9.88
N LEU A 94 -2.73 -21.61 -11.04
CA LEU A 94 -4.15 -21.92 -11.19
C LEU A 94 -4.39 -23.42 -10.95
N GLY A 95 -5.48 -23.75 -10.28
CA GLY A 95 -5.92 -25.14 -10.09
C GLY A 95 -6.35 -25.80 -11.41
N LYS A 96 -6.63 -27.10 -11.35
CA LYS A 96 -7.26 -27.79 -12.49
C LYS A 96 -8.67 -27.22 -12.70
N PRO A 97 -9.08 -26.94 -13.95
CA PRO A 97 -10.44 -26.52 -14.24
C PRO A 97 -11.43 -27.66 -13.99
N ASN A 98 -12.56 -27.34 -13.38
CA ASN A 98 -13.64 -28.27 -13.04
C ASN A 98 -14.91 -28.05 -13.89
N ASP A 99 -15.06 -26.87 -14.50
CA ASP A 99 -16.13 -26.53 -15.42
C ASP A 99 -15.60 -25.76 -16.66
N ASP A 100 -16.49 -25.51 -17.62
CA ASP A 100 -16.20 -24.85 -18.90
C ASP A 100 -15.94 -23.34 -18.79
N LYS A 101 -16.18 -22.73 -17.63
CA LYS A 101 -15.96 -21.30 -17.36
C LYS A 101 -14.65 -21.04 -16.61
N ASN A 102 -13.96 -22.07 -16.15
CA ASN A 102 -12.70 -21.93 -15.43
C ASN A 102 -11.56 -21.52 -16.37
N ALA A 103 -10.71 -20.60 -15.91
CA ALA A 103 -9.45 -20.31 -16.59
C ALA A 103 -8.54 -21.56 -16.58
N VAL A 104 -7.87 -21.82 -17.70
CA VAL A 104 -7.00 -22.99 -17.87
C VAL A 104 -5.54 -22.58 -18.01
N THR A 105 -4.63 -23.40 -17.48
CA THR A 105 -3.20 -23.22 -17.72
C THR A 105 -2.80 -23.79 -19.08
N LYS A 106 -1.71 -23.27 -19.67
CA LYS A 106 -1.14 -23.85 -20.91
C LYS A 106 -0.85 -25.35 -20.74
N SER A 107 -0.27 -25.75 -19.61
CA SER A 107 0.03 -27.15 -19.31
C SER A 107 -1.24 -28.04 -19.29
N TYR A 108 -2.36 -27.52 -18.78
CA TYR A 108 -3.63 -28.25 -18.83
C TYR A 108 -4.07 -28.49 -20.28
N VAL A 109 -4.00 -27.46 -21.13
CA VAL A 109 -4.34 -27.57 -22.55
C VAL A 109 -3.39 -28.54 -23.26
N ASP A 110 -2.08 -28.34 -23.14
CA ASP A 110 -1.05 -29.19 -23.76
C ASP A 110 -1.22 -30.68 -23.40
N HIS A 111 -1.61 -30.98 -22.15
CA HIS A 111 -1.84 -32.37 -21.73
C HIS A 111 -3.16 -32.95 -22.28
N LYS A 112 -4.20 -32.12 -22.42
CA LYS A 112 -5.52 -32.56 -22.92
C LYS A 112 -5.56 -32.65 -24.44
N THR A 113 -4.85 -31.76 -25.11
CA THR A 113 -4.80 -31.70 -26.57
C THR A 113 -3.52 -32.37 -27.03
N LYS A 114 -3.60 -33.45 -27.82
CA LYS A 114 -2.45 -34.01 -28.55
C LYS A 114 -2.06 -33.13 -29.76
N ILE A 115 -2.16 -31.81 -29.60
CA ILE A 115 -1.73 -30.86 -30.63
C ILE A 115 -0.21 -30.90 -30.61
N SER A 116 0.33 -31.69 -31.51
CA SER A 116 1.75 -31.63 -31.84
C SER A 116 1.94 -30.39 -32.71
N ASP A 117 2.64 -29.41 -32.16
CA ASP A 117 3.20 -28.26 -32.86
C ASP A 117 4.10 -28.66 -34.06
N LYS A 118 4.52 -29.93 -34.12
CA LYS A 118 5.32 -30.52 -35.19
C LYS A 118 4.50 -31.13 -36.33
N ARG A 119 3.16 -31.09 -36.26
CA ARG A 119 2.31 -31.55 -37.37
C ARG A 119 2.26 -30.51 -38.48
N VAL A 120 2.51 -30.96 -39.72
CA VAL A 120 2.57 -30.09 -40.91
C VAL A 120 1.19 -29.48 -41.23
N ASP A 121 0.11 -30.13 -40.81
CA ASP A 121 -1.28 -29.70 -40.95
C ASP A 121 -1.83 -28.90 -39.75
N ASN A 122 -0.97 -28.52 -38.79
CA ASN A 122 -1.40 -27.77 -37.62
C ASN A 122 -1.59 -26.29 -37.97
N VAL A 123 -2.85 -25.84 -38.04
CA VAL A 123 -3.24 -24.42 -38.22
C VAL A 123 -2.84 -23.51 -37.06
N LEU A 124 -2.34 -24.07 -35.95
CA LEU A 124 -1.78 -23.34 -34.80
C LEU A 124 -0.25 -23.47 -34.72
N LYS A 125 0.42 -23.89 -35.80
CA LYS A 125 1.88 -23.92 -35.87
C LYS A 125 2.39 -22.49 -35.71
N ARG A 126 3.24 -22.26 -34.71
CA ARG A 126 4.01 -21.01 -34.62
C ARG A 126 5.17 -21.11 -35.60
N ASP A 127 5.19 -20.24 -36.59
CA ASP A 127 6.36 -20.00 -37.43
C ASP A 127 7.10 -18.74 -36.93
N ASP A 128 8.16 -18.35 -37.64
CA ASP A 128 9.01 -17.22 -37.26
C ASP A 128 8.24 -15.88 -37.31
N ASP A 129 7.04 -15.87 -37.90
CA ASP A 129 6.16 -14.72 -38.00
C ASP A 129 5.13 -14.66 -36.85
N GLY A 130 5.09 -15.68 -35.98
CA GLY A 130 4.19 -15.76 -34.83
C GLY A 130 3.10 -16.82 -35.00
N LEU A 131 1.96 -16.62 -34.33
CA LEU A 131 0.74 -17.40 -34.55
C LEU A 131 -0.08 -16.72 -35.65
#